data_AF-A0AAP0RGG0-F1
#
_entry.id   AF-A0AAP0RGG0-F1
#
_cell.length_a   1.000
_cell.length_b   1.000
_cell.length_c   1.000
_cell.angle_alpha   90.00
_cell.angle_beta   90.00
_cell.angle_gamma   90.00
#
_symmetry.space_group_name_H-M   'P 1'
#
loop_
_entity.id
_entity.type
_entity.pdbx_description
1 polymer ?
#
loop_
_entity_poly.entity_id
_entity_poly.type
_entity_poly.pdbx_seq_one_letter_code
_entity_poly.pdbx_strand_id
1 'polypeptide(L)'
;MACTNCTRLRQSYWICIFGSLHFFLSQLPNFNSVAGISLAAAIMSLSYSTISWVGSLSHGQIENVSYAYKSTSSADYMFRVFNALGQISFAFAGHAVVLEIQATIPSTPEKPSKIPMWKGAVGAYFVNAICYFPVALIGYWAFGHDVDDNVLVALKRPAWLIASANLMVVIHVIGSYQVFAMPVFDMLEKMMVKRLNFPPGLILRLVTRSAYVAFTLFIGVTFPFFGDLLGFFGGFGFAPTSYFLPSIMWLVIKKPKRFSTKWLVNWACIYIGVFIMLASTIGGLRNIITDASTYRFYS
;
A
#
# COMPACT_ATOMS: atom_id res chain seq x y z
N MET A 1 10.82 -0.30 22.72
CA MET A 1 11.64 0.92 22.94
C MET A 1 11.13 1.83 24.06
N ALA A 2 9.86 1.75 24.51
CA ALA A 2 9.35 2.56 25.63
C ALA A 2 9.35 1.88 27.01
N CYS A 3 9.52 0.55 27.07
CA CYS A 3 9.57 -0.21 28.33
C CYS A 3 10.83 -1.08 28.36
N THR A 4 11.66 -0.92 29.38
CA THR A 4 12.92 -1.65 29.59
C THR A 4 12.72 -3.01 30.28
N ASN A 5 11.62 -3.19 31.01
CA ASN A 5 11.33 -4.40 31.82
C ASN A 5 10.14 -5.22 31.28
N CYS A 6 9.69 -4.98 30.05
CA CYS A 6 8.54 -5.70 29.49
C CYS A 6 8.97 -6.98 28.75
N THR A 7 8.18 -8.05 28.90
CA THR A 7 8.35 -9.28 28.13
C THR A 7 8.20 -9.00 26.64
N ARG A 8 9.20 -9.38 25.84
CA ARG A 8 9.17 -9.19 24.38
C ARG A 8 8.16 -10.14 23.77
N LEU A 9 7.00 -9.61 23.35
CA LEU A 9 6.02 -10.36 22.58
C LEU A 9 6.60 -10.72 21.20
N ARG A 10 6.33 -11.95 20.75
CA ARG A 10 6.67 -12.42 19.40
C ARG A 10 5.94 -11.60 18.35
N GLN A 11 6.55 -11.44 17.18
CA GLN A 11 5.97 -10.68 16.07
C GLN A 11 4.62 -11.26 15.62
N SER A 12 4.47 -12.58 15.60
CA SER A 12 3.22 -13.26 15.29
C SER A 12 2.07 -12.82 16.20
N TYR A 13 2.31 -12.66 17.51
CA TYR A 13 1.29 -12.17 18.43
C TYR A 13 0.88 -10.73 18.16
N TRP A 14 1.83 -9.85 17.83
CA TRP A 14 1.50 -8.47 17.43
C TRP A 14 0.63 -8.43 16.17
N ILE A 15 0.94 -9.26 15.18
CA ILE A 15 0.14 -9.37 13.95
C ILE A 15 -1.26 -9.90 14.28
N CYS A 16 -1.40 -10.89 15.17
CA CYS A 16 -2.70 -11.40 15.60
C CYS A 16 -3.53 -10.35 16.36
N ILE A 17 -2.92 -9.57 17.26
CA ILE A 17 -3.60 -8.49 17.99
C ILE A 17 -4.11 -7.45 16.97
N PHE A 18 -3.26 -7.04 16.04
CA PHE A 18 -3.64 -6.13 14.95
C PHE A 18 -4.80 -6.70 14.11
N GLY A 19 -4.69 -7.97 13.70
CA GLY A 19 -5.72 -8.68 12.93
C GLY A 19 -7.05 -8.82 13.66
N SER A 20 -7.05 -9.01 14.98
CA SER A 20 -8.28 -9.16 15.76
C SER A 20 -9.21 -7.95 15.66
N LEU A 21 -8.65 -6.74 15.57
CA LEU A 21 -9.42 -5.50 15.40
C LEU A 21 -10.18 -5.49 14.06
N HIS A 22 -9.58 -6.08 13.02
CA HIS A 22 -10.19 -6.16 11.70
C HIS A 22 -11.40 -7.07 11.64
N PHE A 23 -11.50 -8.11 12.48
CA PHE A 23 -12.70 -8.94 12.55
C PHE A 23 -13.93 -8.13 12.97
N PHE A 24 -13.77 -7.19 13.90
CA PHE A 24 -14.85 -6.30 14.34
C PHE A 24 -15.12 -5.19 13.33
N LEU A 25 -14.09 -4.48 12.88
CA LEU A 25 -14.24 -3.33 11.99
C LEU A 25 -14.74 -3.72 10.59
N SER A 26 -14.40 -4.92 10.11
CA SER A 26 -14.88 -5.40 8.81
C SER A 26 -16.40 -5.57 8.75
N GLN A 27 -17.09 -5.62 9.89
CA GLN A 27 -18.56 -5.75 9.91
C GLN A 27 -19.30 -4.43 9.67
N LEU A 28 -18.58 -3.30 9.55
CA LEU A 28 -19.18 -2.01 9.21
C LEU A 28 -19.87 -2.08 7.84
N PRO A 29 -21.11 -1.54 7.70
CA PRO A 29 -21.96 -1.90 6.57
C PRO A 29 -21.53 -1.29 5.23
N ASN A 30 -20.92 -0.10 5.22
CA ASN A 30 -20.57 0.60 3.98
C ASN A 30 -19.43 1.62 4.16
N PHE A 31 -18.97 2.19 3.04
CA PHE A 31 -17.87 3.16 2.98
C PHE A 31 -18.15 4.43 3.81
N ASN A 32 -19.40 4.90 3.87
CA ASN A 32 -19.79 6.06 4.67
C ASN A 32 -19.64 5.79 6.17
N SER A 33 -19.92 4.57 6.63
CA SER A 33 -19.69 4.17 8.02
C SER A 33 -18.21 4.15 8.40
N VAL A 34 -17.30 4.06 7.42
CA VAL A 34 -15.85 4.11 7.62
C VAL A 34 -15.29 5.53 7.51
N ALA A 35 -16.10 6.53 7.14
CA ALA A 35 -15.61 7.89 6.87
C ALA A 35 -14.82 8.51 8.04
N GLY A 36 -15.31 8.35 9.29
CA GLY A 36 -14.59 8.84 10.47
C GLY A 36 -13.25 8.12 10.69
N ILE A 37 -13.23 6.80 10.49
CA ILE A 37 -12.01 5.99 10.57
C ILE A 37 -11.03 6.37 9.45
N SER A 38 -11.53 6.59 8.24
CA SER A 38 -10.74 7.04 7.09
C SER A 38 -10.13 8.43 7.32
N LEU A 39 -10.89 9.36 7.91
CA LEU A 39 -10.38 10.69 8.25
C LEU A 39 -9.28 10.61 9.31
N ALA A 40 -9.50 9.84 10.38
CA ALA A 40 -8.49 9.61 11.40
C ALA A 40 -7.21 9.00 10.78
N ALA A 41 -7.37 7.98 9.92
CA ALA A 41 -6.25 7.36 9.22
C ALA A 41 -5.49 8.34 8.31
N ALA A 42 -6.17 9.26 7.63
CA ALA A 42 -5.54 10.29 6.82
C ALA A 42 -4.72 11.29 7.66
N ILE A 43 -5.28 11.76 8.79
CA ILE A 43 -4.58 12.66 9.72
C ILE A 43 -3.34 11.97 10.30
N MET A 44 -3.47 10.71 10.70
CA MET A 44 -2.34 9.93 11.19
C MET A 44 -1.27 9.75 10.11
N SER A 45 -1.68 9.53 8.85
CA SER A 45 -0.76 9.45 7.70
C SER A 45 0.11 10.68 7.54
N LEU A 46 -0.53 11.85 7.55
CA LEU A 46 0.16 13.13 7.45
C LEU A 46 1.09 13.37 8.64
N SER A 47 0.65 12.96 9.83
CA SER A 47 1.39 13.15 11.07
C SER A 47 2.66 12.29 11.10
N TYR A 48 2.57 10.98 10.84
CA TYR A 48 3.76 10.12 10.89
C TYR A 48 4.71 10.37 9.72
N SER A 49 4.21 10.75 8.54
CA SER A 49 5.09 11.12 7.42
C SER A 49 5.87 12.39 7.75
N THR A 50 5.21 13.38 8.36
CA THR A 50 5.86 14.60 8.85
C THR A 50 6.91 14.29 9.90
N ILE A 51 6.59 13.46 10.89
CA ILE A 51 7.57 13.02 11.89
C ILE A 51 8.75 12.30 11.24
N SER A 52 8.50 11.49 10.20
CA SER A 52 9.55 10.71 9.52
C SER A 52 10.57 11.63 8.85
N TRP A 53 10.13 12.59 8.02
CA TRP A 53 11.07 13.45 7.31
C TRP A 53 11.67 14.55 8.21
N VAL A 54 10.89 15.14 9.13
CA VAL A 54 11.41 16.11 10.11
C VAL A 54 12.39 15.43 11.06
N GLY A 55 12.06 14.24 11.53
CA GLY A 55 12.93 13.43 12.38
C GLY A 55 14.24 13.10 11.66
N SER A 56 14.18 12.72 10.39
CA SER A 56 15.38 12.42 9.59
C SER A 56 16.23 13.67 9.38
N LEU A 57 15.60 14.81 9.09
CA LEU A 57 16.27 16.10 8.96
C LEU A 57 16.96 16.51 10.27
N SER A 58 16.27 16.34 11.41
CA SER A 58 16.80 16.68 12.73
C SER A 58 17.87 15.70 13.21
N HIS A 59 17.84 14.45 12.77
CA HIS A 59 18.89 13.47 13.05
C HIS A 59 20.19 13.88 12.33
N GLY A 60 20.07 14.44 11.13
CA GLY A 60 21.18 14.74 10.25
C GLY A 60 21.73 13.48 9.59
N GLN A 61 22.87 13.63 8.91
CA GLN A 61 23.56 12.50 8.29
C GLN A 61 24.20 11.63 9.37
N ILE A 62 24.08 10.30 9.20
CA ILE A 62 24.86 9.36 10.01
C ILE A 62 26.36 9.51 9.73
N GLU A 63 27.20 9.16 10.71
CA GLU A 63 28.65 9.15 10.53
C GLU A 63 29.05 8.20 9.39
N ASN A 64 29.89 8.68 8.47
CA ASN A 64 30.34 7.94 7.28
C ASN A 64 29.21 7.47 6.35
N VAL A 65 28.16 8.28 6.19
CA VAL A 65 27.07 7.98 5.24
C VAL A 65 27.60 7.66 3.84
N SER A 66 27.19 6.52 3.31
CA SER A 66 27.54 6.09 1.96
C SER A 66 26.30 6.00 1.09
N TYR A 67 26.40 6.59 -0.10
CA TYR A 67 25.36 6.54 -1.14
C TYR A 67 25.69 5.54 -2.24
N ALA A 68 26.87 4.90 -2.16
CA ALA A 68 27.19 3.78 -3.02
C ALA A 68 26.25 2.63 -2.69
N TYR A 69 25.81 1.90 -3.71
CA TYR A 69 24.96 0.73 -3.51
C TYR A 69 25.69 -0.35 -2.69
N LYS A 70 24.96 -1.08 -1.85
CA LYS A 70 25.54 -2.16 -1.03
C LYS A 70 26.30 -3.16 -1.91
N SER A 71 27.49 -3.57 -1.47
CA SER A 71 28.27 -4.58 -2.20
C SER A 71 27.49 -5.90 -2.27
N THR A 72 27.02 -6.24 -3.47
CA THR A 72 26.26 -7.46 -3.74
C THR A 72 26.55 -7.95 -5.16
N SER A 73 26.11 -9.16 -5.49
CA SER A 73 26.22 -9.69 -6.85
C SER A 73 25.39 -8.87 -7.84
N SER A 74 25.83 -8.77 -9.09
CA SER A 74 25.08 -8.03 -10.13
C SER A 74 23.65 -8.52 -10.31
N ALA A 75 23.41 -9.82 -10.11
CA ALA A 75 22.07 -10.40 -10.18
C ALA A 75 21.18 -9.91 -9.02
N ASP A 76 21.71 -9.92 -7.79
CA ASP A 76 20.98 -9.45 -6.60
C ASP A 76 20.65 -7.94 -6.70
N TYR A 77 21.60 -7.13 -7.19
CA TYR A 77 21.37 -5.73 -7.52
C TYR A 77 20.18 -5.55 -8.46
N MET A 78 20.17 -6.28 -9.58
CA MET A 78 19.11 -6.20 -10.58
C MET A 78 17.74 -6.58 -10.00
N PHE A 79 17.65 -7.68 -9.25
CA PHE A 79 16.37 -8.10 -8.63
C PHE A 79 15.87 -7.10 -7.59
N ARG A 80 16.76 -6.46 -6.82
CA ARG A 80 16.39 -5.39 -5.89
C ARG A 80 15.89 -4.15 -6.61
N VAL A 81 16.51 -3.75 -7.73
CA VAL A 81 16.00 -2.66 -8.58
C VAL A 81 14.61 -3.00 -9.12
N PHE A 82 14.42 -4.23 -9.60
CA PHE A 82 13.10 -4.68 -10.09
C PHE A 82 12.04 -4.64 -8.98
N ASN A 83 12.37 -5.14 -7.79
CA ASN A 83 11.47 -5.06 -6.63
C ASN A 83 11.10 -3.61 -6.28
N ALA A 84 12.07 -2.69 -6.33
CA ALA A 84 11.86 -1.27 -6.06
C ALA A 84 10.88 -0.60 -7.05
N LEU A 85 10.89 -0.98 -8.33
CA LEU A 85 9.89 -0.50 -9.31
C LEU A 85 8.46 -0.87 -8.89
N GLY A 86 8.30 -2.07 -8.34
CA GLY A 86 7.03 -2.53 -7.75
C GLY A 86 6.65 -1.72 -6.52
N GLN A 87 7.59 -1.45 -5.60
CA GLN A 87 7.32 -0.66 -4.40
C GLN A 87 6.86 0.76 -4.75
N ILE A 88 7.49 1.40 -5.75
CA ILE A 88 7.06 2.70 -6.27
C ILE A 88 5.64 2.61 -6.85
N SER A 89 5.34 1.57 -7.62
CA SER A 89 4.02 1.37 -8.21
C SER A 89 2.95 1.16 -7.13
N PHE A 90 3.25 0.40 -6.08
CA PHE A 90 2.38 0.18 -4.93
C PHE A 90 2.08 1.50 -4.20
N ALA A 91 3.07 2.39 -4.04
CA ALA A 91 2.88 3.65 -3.32
C ALA A 91 1.75 4.53 -3.90
N PHE A 92 1.43 4.36 -5.19
CA PHE A 92 0.37 5.11 -5.89
C PHE A 92 -0.89 4.27 -6.21
N ALA A 93 -1.17 3.24 -5.42
CA ALA A 93 -2.27 2.28 -5.61
C ALA A 93 -3.71 2.80 -5.33
N GLY A 94 -3.94 4.11 -5.32
CA GLY A 94 -5.25 4.69 -4.96
C GLY A 94 -6.39 4.36 -5.94
N HIS A 95 -6.08 3.92 -7.16
CA HIS A 95 -7.06 3.59 -8.21
C HIS A 95 -7.99 2.43 -7.84
N ALA A 96 -7.59 1.55 -6.92
CA ALA A 96 -8.40 0.41 -6.50
C ALA A 96 -9.71 0.78 -5.78
N VAL A 97 -9.82 2.02 -5.29
CA VAL A 97 -11.00 2.54 -4.58
C VAL A 97 -11.62 3.76 -5.27
N VAL A 98 -11.10 4.16 -6.43
CA VAL A 98 -11.54 5.36 -7.15
C VAL A 98 -13.01 5.28 -7.53
N LEU A 99 -13.49 4.11 -7.95
CA LEU A 99 -14.89 3.95 -8.38
C LEU A 99 -15.85 4.04 -7.19
N GLU A 100 -15.48 3.46 -6.05
CA GLU A 100 -16.24 3.50 -4.82
C GLU A 100 -16.31 4.93 -4.26
N ILE A 101 -15.18 5.64 -4.24
CA ILE A 101 -15.16 7.06 -3.86
C ILE A 101 -16.03 7.87 -4.81
N GLN A 102 -15.88 7.68 -6.12
CA GLN A 102 -16.66 8.42 -7.11
C GLN A 102 -18.17 8.13 -7.01
N ALA A 103 -18.56 6.91 -6.63
CA ALA A 103 -19.95 6.52 -6.42
C ALA A 103 -20.60 7.22 -5.21
N THR A 104 -19.81 7.71 -4.25
CA THR A 104 -20.33 8.49 -3.11
C THR A 104 -20.53 9.98 -3.42
N ILE A 105 -19.96 10.47 -4.52
CA ILE A 105 -20.07 11.88 -4.91
C ILE A 105 -21.44 12.13 -5.56
N PRO A 106 -22.24 13.09 -5.04
CA PRO A 106 -23.52 13.44 -5.67
C PRO A 106 -23.34 13.83 -7.15
N SER A 107 -24.12 13.21 -8.03
CA SER A 107 -24.10 13.50 -9.47
C SER A 107 -25.49 13.55 -10.06
N THR A 108 -25.72 14.48 -10.98
CA THR A 108 -26.90 14.55 -11.86
C THR A 108 -26.46 14.43 -13.33
N PRO A 109 -27.36 14.16 -14.29
CA PRO A 109 -27.03 14.17 -15.71
C PRO A 109 -26.34 15.48 -16.17
N GLU A 110 -26.72 16.61 -15.59
CA GLU A 110 -26.16 17.94 -15.88
C GLU A 110 -24.84 18.20 -15.15
N LYS A 111 -24.64 17.54 -13.99
CA LYS A 111 -23.47 17.73 -13.11
C LYS A 111 -22.78 16.38 -12.83
N PRO A 112 -21.91 15.91 -13.74
CA PRO A 112 -21.29 14.60 -13.62
C PRO A 112 -20.23 14.58 -12.50
N SER A 113 -20.14 13.46 -11.76
CA SER A 113 -19.16 13.25 -10.68
C SER A 113 -17.69 13.28 -11.14
N LYS A 114 -17.43 13.14 -12.45
CA LYS A 114 -16.06 13.14 -13.00
C LYS A 114 -15.27 14.41 -12.67
N ILE A 115 -15.93 15.57 -12.63
CA ILE A 115 -15.27 16.87 -12.38
C ILE A 115 -14.80 16.98 -10.93
N PRO A 116 -15.67 16.82 -9.91
CA PRO A 116 -15.23 16.81 -8.52
C PRO A 116 -14.26 15.66 -8.23
N MET A 117 -14.46 14.47 -8.83
CA MET A 117 -13.54 13.34 -8.65
C MET A 117 -12.13 13.68 -9.15
N TRP A 118 -12.00 14.30 -10.32
CA TRP A 118 -10.70 14.73 -10.84
C TRP A 118 -10.01 15.75 -9.94
N LYS A 119 -10.75 16.73 -9.42
CA LYS A 119 -10.21 17.71 -8.46
C LYS A 119 -9.72 17.03 -7.17
N GLY A 120 -10.51 16.08 -6.66
CA GLY A 120 -10.14 15.27 -5.50
C GLY A 120 -8.87 14.45 -5.75
N ALA A 121 -8.77 13.79 -6.90
CA ALA A 121 -7.60 13.03 -7.29
C ALA A 121 -6.34 13.92 -7.37
N VAL A 122 -6.42 15.08 -8.05
CA VAL A 122 -5.29 16.03 -8.13
C VAL A 122 -4.85 16.48 -6.74
N GLY A 123 -5.79 16.83 -5.86
CA GLY A 123 -5.49 17.20 -4.47
C GLY A 123 -4.82 16.06 -3.70
N ALA A 124 -5.31 14.83 -3.84
CA ALA A 124 -4.73 13.66 -3.19
C ALA A 124 -3.30 13.38 -3.67
N TYR A 125 -3.03 13.45 -4.97
CA TYR A 125 -1.68 13.27 -5.50
C TYR A 125 -0.71 14.37 -5.06
N PHE A 126 -1.18 15.62 -4.90
CA PHE A 126 -0.39 16.70 -4.32
C PHE A 126 -0.01 16.42 -2.86
N VAL A 127 -0.97 15.97 -2.04
CA VAL A 127 -0.72 15.57 -0.65
C VAL A 127 0.25 14.38 -0.58
N ASN A 128 0.07 13.38 -1.45
CA ASN A 128 1.00 12.25 -1.55
C ASN A 128 2.41 12.71 -1.90
N ALA A 129 2.57 13.67 -2.81
CA ALA A 129 3.88 14.21 -3.15
C ALA A 129 4.57 14.85 -1.94
N ILE A 130 3.84 15.64 -1.14
CA ILE A 130 4.36 16.25 0.09
C ILE A 130 4.69 15.20 1.16
N CYS A 131 4.01 14.06 1.19
CA CYS A 131 4.32 12.99 2.13
C CYS A 131 5.51 12.13 1.68
N TYR A 132 5.53 11.71 0.42
CA TYR A 132 6.46 10.70 -0.07
C TYR A 132 7.81 11.28 -0.45
N PHE A 133 7.86 12.37 -1.21
CA PHE A 133 9.14 12.91 -1.69
C PHE A 133 10.04 13.39 -0.56
N PRO A 134 9.57 14.16 0.45
CA PRO A 134 10.41 14.53 1.58
C PRO A 134 10.92 13.33 2.37
N VAL A 135 10.08 12.32 2.63
CA VAL A 135 10.52 11.10 3.34
C VAL A 135 11.58 10.34 2.54
N ALA A 136 11.38 10.17 1.23
CA ALA A 136 12.33 9.47 0.38
C ALA A 136 13.65 10.23 0.24
N LEU A 137 13.58 11.53 -0.06
CA LEU A 137 14.77 12.35 -0.31
C LEU A 137 15.56 12.63 0.97
N ILE A 138 14.89 13.09 2.04
CA ILE A 138 15.55 13.43 3.31
C ILE A 138 15.96 12.17 4.04
N GLY A 139 15.13 11.11 4.04
CA GLY A 139 15.47 9.83 4.63
C GLY A 139 16.71 9.20 3.98
N TYR A 140 16.75 9.16 2.65
CA TYR A 140 17.93 8.64 1.95
C TYR A 140 19.15 9.55 2.12
N TRP A 141 18.98 10.87 2.16
CA TRP A 141 20.06 11.81 2.48
C TRP A 141 20.61 11.62 3.90
N ALA A 142 19.77 11.29 4.89
CA ALA A 142 20.21 11.10 6.27
C ALA A 142 20.93 9.77 6.48
N PHE A 143 20.42 8.69 5.87
CA PHE A 143 20.85 7.31 6.17
C PHE A 143 21.60 6.60 5.03
N GLY A 144 21.59 7.14 3.81
CA GLY A 144 22.25 6.53 2.65
C GLY A 144 21.76 5.11 2.37
N HIS A 145 22.66 4.21 2.00
CA HIS A 145 22.32 2.82 1.76
C HIS A 145 21.89 2.05 3.03
N ASP A 146 22.15 2.58 4.23
CA ASP A 146 21.80 1.94 5.50
C ASP A 146 20.36 2.20 5.95
N VAL A 147 19.56 2.90 5.14
CA VAL A 147 18.15 3.11 5.42
C VAL A 147 17.39 1.77 5.50
N ASP A 148 16.61 1.59 6.57
CA ASP A 148 15.69 0.48 6.73
C ASP A 148 14.43 0.66 5.86
N ASP A 149 13.74 -0.44 5.51
CA ASP A 149 12.44 -0.41 4.80
C ASP A 149 11.42 0.53 5.47
N ASN A 150 11.48 0.63 6.80
CA ASN A 150 10.74 1.62 7.57
C ASN A 150 11.71 2.67 8.14
N VAL A 151 11.73 3.85 7.53
CA VAL A 151 12.55 5.00 7.94
C VAL A 151 12.40 5.36 9.43
N LEU A 152 11.23 5.13 10.05
CA LEU A 152 11.05 5.42 11.49
C LEU A 152 11.96 4.56 12.39
N VAL A 153 12.35 3.36 11.92
CA VAL A 153 13.28 2.48 12.64
C VAL A 153 14.71 3.04 12.56
N ALA A 154 15.08 3.62 11.41
CA ALA A 154 16.41 4.19 11.17
C ALA A 154 16.74 5.37 12.10
N LEU A 155 15.72 6.10 12.59
CA LEU A 155 15.91 7.25 13.49
C LEU A 155 16.62 6.92 14.81
N LYS A 156 16.40 5.70 15.37
CA LYS A 156 16.93 5.17 16.64
C LYS A 156 16.63 5.99 17.93
N ARG A 157 16.45 7.31 17.86
CA ARG A 157 16.18 8.24 18.97
C ARG A 157 15.40 9.49 18.51
N PRO A 158 14.63 10.15 19.40
CA PRO A 158 14.25 9.71 20.75
C PRO A 158 13.14 8.63 20.71
N ALA A 159 13.17 7.70 21.66
CA ALA A 159 12.30 6.51 21.66
C ALA A 159 10.80 6.83 21.72
N TRP A 160 10.40 7.89 22.44
CA TRP A 160 8.99 8.29 22.56
C TRP A 160 8.42 8.75 21.21
N LEU A 161 9.20 9.46 20.40
CA LEU A 161 8.77 9.97 19.10
C LEU A 161 8.55 8.82 18.11
N ILE A 162 9.46 7.85 18.10
CA ILE A 162 9.38 6.64 17.29
C ILE A 162 8.17 5.79 17.73
N ALA A 163 7.92 5.67 19.04
CA ALA A 163 6.75 4.94 19.54
C ALA A 163 5.43 5.61 19.12
N SER A 164 5.33 6.94 19.25
CA SER A 164 4.16 7.70 18.82
C SER A 164 3.93 7.59 17.31
N ALA A 165 4.98 7.71 16.49
CA ALA A 165 4.87 7.58 15.04
C ALA A 165 4.43 6.16 14.62
N ASN A 166 4.96 5.12 15.26
CA ASN A 166 4.52 3.75 15.00
C ASN A 166 3.06 3.52 15.42
N LEU A 167 2.59 4.13 16.51
CA LEU A 167 1.18 4.07 16.89
C LEU A 167 0.28 4.76 15.84
N MET A 168 0.71 5.91 15.30
CA MET A 168 0.02 6.59 14.20
C MET A 168 -0.03 5.71 12.94
N VAL A 169 1.06 5.01 12.61
CA VAL A 169 1.10 4.03 11.50
C VAL A 169 0.06 2.93 11.75
N VAL A 170 -0.03 2.38 12.97
CA VAL A 170 -1.03 1.35 13.31
C VAL A 170 -2.45 1.86 13.06
N ILE A 171 -2.80 3.05 13.56
CA ILE A 171 -4.13 3.64 13.35
C ILE A 171 -4.40 3.90 11.86
N HIS A 172 -3.40 4.41 11.14
CA HIS A 172 -3.49 4.63 9.69
C HIS A 172 -3.79 3.32 8.94
N VAL A 173 -3.00 2.27 9.16
CA VAL A 173 -3.15 0.98 8.46
C VAL A 173 -4.47 0.31 8.83
N ILE A 174 -4.94 0.46 10.08
CA ILE A 174 -6.27 -0.03 10.49
C ILE A 174 -7.36 0.55 9.59
N GLY A 175 -7.36 1.87 9.40
CA GLY A 175 -8.35 2.55 8.56
C GLY A 175 -8.18 2.26 7.08
N SER A 176 -6.93 2.28 6.59
CA SER A 176 -6.62 1.95 5.19
C SER A 176 -7.11 0.55 4.83
N TYR A 177 -6.90 -0.46 5.68
CA TYR A 177 -7.44 -1.80 5.45
C TYR A 177 -8.96 -1.78 5.24
N GLN A 178 -9.71 -1.06 6.08
CA GLN A 178 -11.17 -1.00 5.92
C GLN A 178 -11.57 -0.38 4.58
N VAL A 179 -10.93 0.72 4.20
CA VAL A 179 -11.20 1.42 2.93
C VAL A 179 -10.94 0.50 1.72
N PHE A 180 -9.80 -0.20 1.70
CA PHE A 180 -9.43 -1.10 0.59
C PHE A 180 -10.15 -2.45 0.61
N ALA A 181 -10.60 -2.93 1.77
CA ALA A 181 -11.32 -4.20 1.87
C ALA A 181 -12.79 -4.08 1.48
N MET A 182 -13.41 -2.90 1.57
CA MET A 182 -14.83 -2.69 1.22
C MET A 182 -15.20 -3.18 -0.20
N PRO A 183 -14.49 -2.80 -1.28
CA PRO A 183 -14.76 -3.32 -2.62
C PRO A 183 -14.69 -4.86 -2.69
N VAL A 184 -13.73 -5.45 -1.97
CA VAL A 184 -13.52 -6.90 -1.95
C VAL A 184 -14.65 -7.60 -1.22
N PHE A 185 -15.09 -7.07 -0.07
CA PHE A 185 -16.26 -7.58 0.65
C PHE A 185 -17.50 -7.55 -0.22
N ASP A 186 -17.73 -6.43 -0.91
CA ASP A 186 -18.89 -6.24 -1.79
C ASP A 186 -18.86 -7.22 -2.98
N MET A 187 -17.69 -7.45 -3.55
CA MET A 187 -17.46 -8.44 -4.61
C MET A 187 -17.75 -9.88 -4.12
N LEU A 188 -17.19 -10.27 -2.98
CA LEU A 188 -17.35 -11.61 -2.41
C LEU A 188 -18.80 -11.87 -2.02
N GLU A 189 -19.46 -10.94 -1.31
CA GLU A 189 -20.88 -11.07 -0.95
C GLU A 189 -21.76 -11.19 -2.19
N LYS A 190 -21.52 -10.35 -3.22
CA LYS A 190 -22.25 -10.45 -4.50
C LYS A 190 -22.04 -11.79 -5.19
N MET A 191 -20.82 -12.33 -5.16
CA MET A 191 -20.52 -13.65 -5.71
C MET A 191 -21.27 -14.76 -4.96
N MET A 192 -21.26 -14.73 -3.63
CA MET A 192 -21.95 -15.70 -2.79
C MET A 192 -23.47 -15.69 -3.04
N VAL A 193 -24.07 -14.51 -3.16
CA VAL A 193 -25.52 -14.39 -3.42
C VAL A 193 -25.88 -14.77 -4.86
N LYS A 194 -25.18 -14.22 -5.85
CA LYS A 194 -25.61 -14.34 -7.27
C LYS A 194 -25.11 -15.59 -7.98
N ARG A 195 -23.93 -16.11 -7.60
CA ARG A 195 -23.34 -17.29 -8.27
C ARG A 195 -23.53 -18.56 -7.45
N LEU A 196 -23.49 -18.46 -6.12
CA LEU A 196 -23.58 -19.60 -5.21
C LEU A 196 -24.95 -19.71 -4.52
N ASN A 197 -25.90 -18.80 -4.83
CA ASN A 197 -27.29 -18.82 -4.35
C ASN A 197 -27.44 -18.84 -2.81
N PHE A 198 -26.48 -18.28 -2.07
CA PHE A 198 -26.64 -18.11 -0.62
C PHE A 198 -27.66 -17.02 -0.28
N PRO A 199 -28.47 -17.19 0.80
CA PRO A 199 -29.40 -16.17 1.22
C PRO A 199 -28.64 -14.93 1.71
N PRO A 200 -29.02 -13.72 1.25
CA PRO A 200 -28.44 -12.48 1.78
C PRO A 200 -28.85 -12.31 3.25
N GLY A 201 -27.92 -11.84 4.08
CA GLY A 201 -28.20 -11.60 5.49
C GLY A 201 -26.95 -11.36 6.31
N LEU A 202 -27.16 -11.12 7.62
CA LEU A 202 -26.09 -10.87 8.58
C LEU A 202 -25.08 -12.03 8.63
N ILE A 203 -25.58 -13.28 8.61
CA ILE A 203 -24.74 -14.49 8.69
C ILE A 203 -23.80 -14.57 7.49
N LEU A 204 -24.31 -14.34 6.27
CA LEU A 204 -23.49 -14.38 5.07
C LEU A 204 -22.38 -13.31 5.13
N ARG A 205 -22.72 -12.09 5.55
CA ARG A 205 -21.77 -11.00 5.75
C ARG A 205 -20.70 -11.38 6.78
N LEU A 206 -21.13 -11.81 7.97
CA LEU A 206 -20.23 -12.18 9.06
C LEU A 206 -19.24 -13.26 8.62
N VAL A 207 -19.72 -14.33 8.00
CA VAL A 207 -18.89 -15.46 7.55
C VAL A 207 -17.95 -15.02 6.43
N THR A 208 -18.48 -14.38 5.38
CA THR A 208 -17.69 -14.01 4.19
C THR A 208 -16.58 -13.02 4.55
N ARG A 209 -16.89 -11.99 5.32
CA ARG A 209 -15.91 -10.97 5.72
C ARG A 209 -14.92 -11.52 6.72
N SER A 210 -15.36 -12.30 7.71
CA SER A 210 -14.44 -12.92 8.68
C SER A 210 -13.51 -13.92 8.01
N ALA A 211 -13.99 -14.69 7.03
CA ALA A 211 -13.15 -15.60 6.26
C ALA A 211 -12.08 -14.84 5.46
N TYR A 212 -12.44 -13.71 4.84
CA TYR A 212 -11.47 -12.85 4.16
C TYR A 212 -10.44 -12.26 5.13
N VAL A 213 -10.87 -11.74 6.29
CA VAL A 213 -9.96 -11.21 7.30
C VAL A 213 -9.02 -12.31 7.79
N ALA A 214 -9.54 -13.50 8.12
CA ALA A 214 -8.75 -14.65 8.54
C ALA A 214 -7.73 -15.06 7.47
N PHE A 215 -8.11 -15.07 6.20
CA PHE A 215 -7.20 -15.35 5.08
C PHE A 215 -6.08 -14.31 4.99
N THR A 216 -6.41 -13.02 5.00
CA THR A 216 -5.38 -11.96 4.94
C THR A 216 -4.47 -11.96 6.17
N LEU A 217 -5.00 -12.28 7.35
CA LEU A 217 -4.23 -12.45 8.58
C LEU A 217 -3.27 -13.64 8.48
N PHE A 218 -3.74 -14.78 7.99
CA PHE A 218 -2.90 -15.96 7.77
C PHE A 218 -1.71 -15.65 6.85
N ILE A 219 -1.96 -14.96 5.73
CA ILE A 219 -0.89 -14.54 4.82
C ILE A 219 0.08 -13.57 5.52
N GLY A 220 -0.43 -12.58 6.26
CA GLY A 220 0.39 -11.60 6.96
C GLY A 220 1.27 -12.18 8.08
N VAL A 221 0.78 -13.18 8.81
CA VAL A 221 1.59 -13.89 9.83
C VAL A 221 2.63 -14.79 9.16
N THR A 222 2.31 -15.37 7.99
CA THR A 222 3.19 -16.33 7.31
C THR A 222 4.32 -15.64 6.54
N PHE A 223 4.05 -14.52 5.86
CA PHE A 223 5.04 -13.81 5.04
C PHE A 223 5.27 -12.38 5.52
N PRO A 224 6.00 -12.13 6.61
CA PRO A 224 6.17 -10.79 7.16
C PRO A 224 7.25 -9.94 6.47
N PHE A 225 7.46 -10.12 5.16
CA PHE A 225 8.48 -9.40 4.37
C PHE A 225 7.86 -8.16 3.70
N PHE A 226 7.79 -7.06 4.45
CA PHE A 226 7.05 -5.87 4.03
C PHE A 226 7.51 -5.32 2.68
N GLY A 227 8.79 -4.96 2.52
CA GLY A 227 9.30 -4.37 1.28
C GLY A 227 9.13 -5.27 0.05
N ASP A 228 9.36 -6.57 0.19
CA ASP A 228 9.24 -7.49 -0.94
C ASP A 228 7.79 -7.82 -1.31
N LEU A 229 6.88 -7.88 -0.33
CA LEU A 229 5.45 -8.00 -0.61
C LEU A 229 4.92 -6.78 -1.37
N LEU A 230 5.35 -5.58 -0.98
CA LEU A 230 4.99 -4.35 -1.68
C LEU A 230 5.48 -4.37 -3.13
N GLY A 231 6.73 -4.80 -3.36
CA GLY A 231 7.27 -4.90 -4.71
C GLY A 231 6.59 -5.97 -5.56
N PHE A 232 6.34 -7.15 -4.99
CA PHE A 232 5.60 -8.22 -5.66
C PHE A 232 4.18 -7.80 -6.05
N PHE A 233 3.36 -7.33 -5.12
CA PHE A 233 1.97 -6.92 -5.42
C PHE A 233 1.90 -5.62 -6.22
N GLY A 234 2.88 -4.73 -6.06
CA GLY A 234 3.09 -3.56 -6.91
C GLY A 234 3.24 -3.93 -8.39
N GLY A 235 4.06 -4.93 -8.69
CA GLY A 235 4.19 -5.48 -10.04
C GLY A 235 2.97 -6.29 -10.48
N PHE A 236 2.59 -7.30 -9.71
CA PHE A 236 1.61 -8.31 -10.10
C PHE A 236 0.18 -7.75 -10.22
N GLY A 237 -0.25 -6.95 -9.24
CA GLY A 237 -1.63 -6.44 -9.18
C GLY A 237 -1.75 -5.01 -9.70
N PHE A 238 -0.87 -4.11 -9.24
CA PHE A 238 -1.02 -2.69 -9.50
C PHE A 238 -0.51 -2.25 -10.88
N ALA A 239 0.62 -2.77 -11.35
CA ALA A 239 1.11 -2.40 -12.68
C ALA A 239 0.09 -2.68 -13.81
N PRO A 240 -0.60 -3.85 -13.85
CA PRO A 240 -1.69 -4.07 -14.80
C PRO A 240 -2.85 -3.09 -14.70
N THR A 241 -3.32 -2.87 -13.47
CA THR A 241 -4.55 -2.11 -13.21
C THR A 241 -4.36 -0.60 -13.30
N SER A 242 -3.13 -0.10 -13.15
CA SER A 242 -2.81 1.33 -13.28
C SER A 242 -2.28 1.71 -14.66
N TYR A 243 -1.39 0.90 -15.24
CA TYR A 243 -0.65 1.30 -16.44
C TYR A 243 -1.30 0.78 -17.72
N PHE A 244 -1.32 -0.55 -17.93
CA PHE A 244 -1.63 -1.06 -19.25
C PHE A 244 -3.13 -1.33 -19.47
N LEU A 245 -3.88 -1.85 -18.50
CA LEU A 245 -5.32 -2.12 -18.70
C LEU A 245 -6.12 -0.85 -19.00
N PRO A 246 -6.00 0.25 -18.21
CA PRO A 246 -6.73 1.48 -18.52
C PRO A 246 -6.33 2.07 -19.87
N SER A 247 -5.04 2.00 -20.23
CA SER A 247 -4.56 2.48 -21.53
C SER A 247 -5.09 1.67 -22.70
N ILE A 248 -5.14 0.34 -22.60
CA ILE A 248 -5.75 -0.52 -23.62
C ILE A 248 -7.24 -0.20 -23.76
N MET A 249 -7.97 -0.17 -22.64
CA MET A 249 -9.40 0.17 -22.63
C MET A 249 -9.65 1.54 -23.28
N TRP A 250 -8.83 2.55 -22.93
CA TRP A 250 -8.96 3.89 -23.49
C TRP A 250 -8.68 3.92 -25.00
N LEU A 251 -7.66 3.21 -25.49
CA LEU A 251 -7.35 3.10 -26.92
C LEU A 251 -8.49 2.43 -27.70
N VAL A 252 -9.09 1.37 -27.15
CA VAL A 252 -10.22 0.66 -27.77
C VAL A 252 -11.47 1.53 -27.82
N ILE A 253 -11.76 2.28 -26.75
CA ILE A 253 -12.96 3.11 -26.63
C ILE A 253 -12.85 4.41 -27.43
N LYS A 254 -11.71 5.12 -27.32
CA LYS A 254 -11.55 6.47 -27.89
C LYS A 254 -10.94 6.51 -29.28
N LYS A 255 -10.29 5.42 -29.73
CA LYS A 255 -9.72 5.27 -31.08
C LYS A 255 -9.00 6.54 -31.57
N PRO A 256 -7.99 7.05 -30.83
CA PRO A 256 -7.27 8.26 -31.23
C PRO A 256 -6.52 8.05 -32.55
N LYS A 257 -6.21 9.14 -33.26
CA LYS A 257 -5.36 9.09 -34.46
C LYS A 257 -4.02 8.41 -34.14
N ARG A 258 -3.62 7.44 -34.97
CA ARG A 258 -2.32 6.76 -34.85
C ARG A 258 -1.19 7.78 -34.87
N PHE A 259 -0.17 7.55 -34.05
CA PHE A 259 0.97 8.44 -33.84
C PHE A 259 0.64 9.84 -33.28
N SER A 260 -0.58 10.09 -32.81
CA SER A 260 -0.85 11.27 -31.97
C SER A 260 -0.15 11.13 -30.62
N THR A 261 0.09 12.25 -29.94
CA THR A 261 0.67 12.27 -28.59
C THR A 261 -0.10 11.38 -27.62
N LYS A 262 -1.44 11.44 -27.66
CA LYS A 262 -2.29 10.58 -26.80
C LYS A 262 -2.14 9.10 -27.13
N TRP A 263 -1.98 8.75 -28.41
CA TRP A 263 -1.76 7.37 -28.81
C TRP A 263 -0.39 6.86 -28.33
N LEU A 264 0.67 7.66 -28.50
CA LEU A 264 2.03 7.32 -28.06
C LEU A 264 2.12 7.16 -26.55
N VAL A 265 1.54 8.08 -25.77
CA VAL A 265 1.54 8.02 -24.30
C VAL A 265 0.87 6.74 -23.79
N ASN A 266 -0.28 6.36 -24.36
CA ASN A 266 -0.97 5.13 -23.94
C ASN A 266 -0.17 3.87 -24.30
N TRP A 267 0.48 3.82 -25.45
CA TRP A 267 1.38 2.71 -25.77
C TRP A 267 2.61 2.67 -24.86
N ALA A 268 3.19 3.82 -24.53
CA ALA A 268 4.29 3.89 -23.56
C ALA A 268 3.85 3.36 -22.18
N CYS A 269 2.67 3.75 -21.69
CA CYS A 269 2.09 3.19 -20.47
C CYS A 269 1.92 1.67 -20.55
N ILE A 270 1.52 1.13 -21.70
CA ILE A 270 1.40 -0.32 -21.90
C ILE A 270 2.75 -1.01 -21.76
N TYR A 271 3.76 -0.58 -22.51
CA TYR A 271 5.09 -1.22 -22.49
C TYR A 271 5.76 -1.09 -21.12
N ILE A 272 5.71 0.10 -20.50
CA ILE A 272 6.24 0.34 -19.15
C ILE A 272 5.50 -0.53 -18.13
N GLY A 273 4.16 -0.57 -18.20
CA GLY A 273 3.35 -1.37 -17.29
C GLY A 273 3.65 -2.86 -17.37
N VAL A 274 3.77 -3.41 -18.59
CA VAL A 274 4.13 -4.83 -18.79
C VAL A 274 5.54 -5.11 -18.29
N PHE A 275 6.49 -4.20 -18.54
CA PHE A 275 7.85 -4.33 -18.01
C PHE A 275 7.86 -4.35 -16.48
N ILE A 276 7.22 -3.38 -15.82
CA ILE A 276 7.12 -3.32 -14.35
C ILE A 276 6.45 -4.58 -13.81
N MET A 277 5.37 -5.06 -14.44
CA MET A 277 4.68 -6.28 -14.03
C MET A 277 5.64 -7.47 -14.03
N LEU A 278 6.34 -7.72 -15.14
CA LEU A 278 7.24 -8.87 -15.25
C LEU A 278 8.45 -8.72 -14.31
N ALA A 279 9.14 -7.58 -14.39
CA ALA A 279 10.35 -7.32 -13.62
C ALA A 279 10.09 -7.39 -12.11
N SER A 280 9.13 -6.60 -11.61
CA SER A 280 8.90 -6.46 -10.17
C SER A 280 8.27 -7.71 -9.56
N THR A 281 7.42 -8.44 -10.30
CA THR A 281 6.86 -9.71 -9.81
C THR A 281 7.97 -10.75 -9.63
N ILE A 282 8.90 -10.86 -10.60
CA ILE A 282 10.03 -11.79 -10.49
C ILE A 282 10.99 -11.35 -9.39
N GLY A 283 11.33 -10.06 -9.33
CA GLY A 283 12.22 -9.49 -8.31
C GLY A 283 11.69 -9.67 -6.90
N GLY A 284 10.43 -9.29 -6.66
CA GLY A 284 9.78 -9.46 -5.36
C GLY A 284 9.64 -10.92 -4.97
N LEU A 285 9.23 -11.80 -5.88
CA LEU A 285 9.12 -13.24 -5.59
C LEU A 285 10.48 -13.85 -5.23
N ARG A 286 11.54 -13.52 -5.98
CA ARG A 286 12.89 -14.00 -5.70
C ARG A 286 13.39 -13.52 -4.32
N ASN A 287 13.13 -12.26 -3.98
CA ASN A 287 13.53 -11.72 -2.69
C ASN A 287 12.75 -12.39 -1.54
N ILE A 288 11.44 -12.56 -1.67
CA ILE A 288 10.62 -13.33 -0.71
C ILE A 288 11.20 -14.73 -0.49
N ILE A 289 11.57 -15.44 -1.57
CA ILE A 289 12.15 -16.79 -1.46
C ILE A 289 13.49 -16.75 -0.71
N THR A 290 14.33 -15.76 -1.02
CA THR A 290 15.65 -15.59 -0.38
C THR A 290 15.48 -15.30 1.11
N ASP A 291 14.60 -14.37 1.47
CA ASP A 291 14.37 -13.98 2.86
C ASP A 291 13.68 -15.11 3.64
N ALA A 292 12.70 -15.78 3.03
CA ALA A 292 12.01 -16.94 3.61
C ALA A 292 12.95 -18.12 3.90
N SER A 293 14.03 -18.30 3.12
CA SER A 293 15.00 -19.38 3.35
C SER A 293 15.74 -19.26 4.69
N THR A 294 15.85 -18.05 5.24
CA THR A 294 16.51 -17.76 6.52
C THR A 294 15.52 -17.50 7.65
N TYR A 295 14.23 -17.32 7.32
CA TYR A 295 13.20 -16.99 8.29
C TYR A 295 12.69 -18.22 9.02
N ARG A 296 12.58 -18.13 10.36
CA ARG A 296 11.92 -19.12 11.17
C ARG A 296 10.45 -18.75 11.35
N PHE A 297 9.58 -19.48 10.66
CA PHE A 297 8.14 -19.26 10.75
C PHE A 297 7.63 -19.45 12.19
N TYR A 298 6.82 -18.50 12.66
CA TYR A 298 6.10 -18.53 13.94
C TYR A 298 6.97 -18.62 15.21
N SER A 299 8.28 -18.38 15.12
CA SER A 299 9.21 -18.38 16.26
C SER A 299 9.35 -17.02 16.94
#